data_AF-A0A3D5B8J2-F1
#
_entry.id   AF-A0A3D5B8J2-F1
#
_cell.length_a   1.000
_cell.length_b   1.000
_cell.length_c   1.000
_cell.angle_alpha   90.00
_cell.angle_beta   90.00
_cell.angle_gamma   90.00
#
_symmetry.space_group_name_H-M   'P 1'
#
loop_
_entity.id
_entity.type
_entity.pdbx_description
1 polymer ?
#
loop_
_entity_poly.entity_id
_entity_poly.type
_entity_poly.pdbx_seq_one_letter_code
_entity_poly.pdbx_strand_id
1 'polypeptide(L)'
;MIDKMHTISMLLDGLMTDKITPELFEHLVELGAFEFNPEEADYLRRELNKQLKVVHQLEAVPVGEDVPLASHGVPYTADIRPGLREDVWDPCENPAEILAQAPQVEDGYIIVPDIPHTKLD
;
A
#
# COMPACT_ATOMS: atom_id res chain seq x y z
N MET A 1 -13.84 16.08 22.44
CA MET A 1 -13.64 14.72 21.90
C MET A 1 -14.59 14.45 20.73
N ILE A 2 -15.89 14.76 20.88
CA ILE A 2 -16.91 14.70 19.81
C ILE A 2 -16.54 15.55 18.58
N ASP A 3 -15.98 16.75 18.80
CA ASP A 3 -15.58 17.67 17.72
C ASP A 3 -14.48 17.11 16.79
N LYS A 4 -13.52 16.36 17.36
CA LYS A 4 -12.41 15.73 16.63
C LYS A 4 -12.88 14.53 15.79
N MET A 5 -13.85 13.75 16.27
CA MET A 5 -14.47 12.67 15.48
C MET A 5 -15.32 13.22 14.33
N HIS A 6 -16.01 14.34 14.54
CA HIS A 6 -16.77 15.02 13.49
C HIS A 6 -15.86 15.60 12.40
N THR A 7 -14.71 16.20 12.77
CA THR A 7 -13.71 16.66 11.80
C THR A 7 -13.08 15.50 11.00
N ILE A 8 -12.83 14.35 11.63
CA ILE A 8 -12.31 13.15 10.95
C ILE A 8 -13.38 12.56 10.01
N SER A 9 -14.65 12.52 10.43
CA SER A 9 -15.77 12.11 9.59
C SER A 9 -15.92 13.01 8.35
N MET A 10 -15.85 14.33 8.50
CA MET A 10 -15.93 15.25 7.37
C MET A 10 -14.73 15.17 6.42
N LEU A 11 -13.53 14.88 6.94
CA LEU A 11 -12.33 14.61 6.13
C LEU A 11 -12.45 13.28 5.37
N LEU A 12 -13.05 12.25 5.98
CA LEU A 12 -13.32 10.96 5.35
C LEU A 12 -14.45 11.05 4.31
N ASP A 13 -15.52 11.81 4.59
CA ASP A 13 -16.60 12.07 3.64
C ASP A 13 -16.11 12.88 2.43
N GLY A 14 -15.12 13.76 2.63
CA GLY A 14 -14.43 14.47 1.54
C GLY A 14 -13.46 13.61 0.74
N LEU A 15 -12.97 12.50 1.31
CA LEU A 15 -12.12 11.50 0.65
C LEU A 15 -12.94 10.42 -0.08
N MET A 16 -14.17 10.14 0.36
CA MET A 16 -15.12 9.24 -0.29
C MET A 16 -15.88 9.95 -1.42
N THR A 17 -15.13 10.57 -2.34
CA THR A 17 -15.72 11.08 -3.57
C THR A 17 -16.16 9.88 -4.42
N ASP A 18 -17.37 9.90 -4.99
CA ASP A 18 -17.86 8.90 -5.97
C ASP A 18 -16.96 8.75 -7.21
N LYS A 19 -15.94 9.60 -7.35
CA LYS A 19 -15.10 9.69 -8.53
C LYS A 19 -13.69 10.14 -8.21
N ILE A 20 -12.72 9.33 -8.60
CA ILE A 20 -11.30 9.66 -8.63
C ILE A 20 -11.07 10.81 -9.63
N THR A 21 -10.73 11.98 -9.10
CA THR A 21 -10.37 13.17 -9.90
C THR A 21 -8.98 13.02 -10.52
N PRO A 22 -8.60 13.85 -11.51
CA PRO A 22 -7.23 13.85 -12.03
C PRO A 22 -6.17 14.07 -10.94
N GLU A 23 -6.41 15.00 -10.02
CA GLU A 23 -5.47 15.35 -8.94
C GLU A 23 -5.32 14.20 -7.94
N LEU A 24 -6.43 13.54 -7.57
CA LEU A 24 -6.37 12.36 -6.72
C LEU A 24 -5.67 11.20 -7.43
N PHE A 25 -5.93 11.01 -8.73
CA PHE A 25 -5.25 9.98 -9.51
C PHE A 25 -3.74 10.23 -9.58
N GLU A 26 -3.31 11.46 -9.81
CA GLU A 26 -1.89 11.84 -9.81
C GLU A 26 -1.23 11.52 -8.46
N HIS A 27 -1.90 11.82 -7.35
CA HIS A 27 -1.40 11.45 -6.03
C HIS A 27 -1.31 9.93 -5.81
N LEU A 28 -2.30 9.16 -6.29
CA LEU A 28 -2.25 7.69 -6.23
C LEU A 28 -1.12 7.11 -7.09
N VAL A 29 -0.84 7.72 -8.24
CA VAL A 29 0.28 7.35 -9.13
C VAL A 29 1.61 7.59 -8.43
N GLU A 30 1.76 8.74 -7.76
CA GLU A 30 2.95 9.07 -6.96
C GLU A 30 3.16 8.04 -5.84
N LEU A 31 2.12 7.72 -5.05
CA LEU A 31 2.20 6.72 -3.98
C LEU A 31 2.53 5.31 -4.49
N GLY A 32 2.05 4.96 -5.68
CA GLY A 32 2.35 3.68 -6.34
C GLY A 32 3.72 3.64 -7.01
N ALA A 33 4.48 4.74 -7.01
CA ALA A 33 5.74 4.89 -7.73
C ALA A 33 5.62 4.51 -9.22
N PHE A 34 4.49 4.88 -9.85
CA PHE A 34 4.26 4.68 -11.27
C PHE A 34 4.56 5.97 -12.06
N GLU A 35 4.93 5.80 -13.33
CA GLU A 35 5.03 6.89 -14.29
C GLU A 35 4.21 6.51 -15.52
N PHE A 36 3.27 7.37 -15.91
CA PHE A 36 2.37 7.15 -17.05
C PHE A 36 2.40 8.35 -17.97
N ASN A 37 2.25 8.11 -19.27
CA ASN A 37 1.98 9.21 -20.19
C ASN A 37 0.53 9.75 -20.00
N PRO A 38 0.20 10.94 -20.52
CA PRO A 38 -1.11 11.54 -20.31
C PRO A 38 -2.29 10.71 -20.83
N GLU A 39 -2.11 9.96 -21.92
CA GLU A 39 -3.16 9.11 -22.51
C GLU A 39 -3.44 7.89 -21.63
N GLU A 40 -2.38 7.25 -21.13
CA GLU A 40 -2.44 6.13 -20.18
C GLU A 40 -3.09 6.57 -18.87
N ALA A 41 -2.68 7.73 -18.33
CA ALA A 41 -3.22 8.27 -17.09
C ALA A 41 -4.74 8.53 -17.20
N ASP A 42 -5.21 9.14 -18.30
CA ASP A 42 -6.65 9.36 -18.51
C ASP A 42 -7.41 8.04 -18.67
N TYR A 43 -6.85 7.11 -19.44
CA TYR A 43 -7.42 5.77 -19.62
C TYR A 43 -7.58 5.04 -18.29
N LEU A 44 -6.51 4.93 -17.51
CA LEU A 44 -6.49 4.20 -16.23
C LEU A 44 -7.41 4.85 -15.21
N ARG A 45 -7.40 6.17 -15.09
CA ARG A 45 -8.33 6.90 -14.21
C ARG A 45 -9.78 6.62 -14.57
N ARG A 46 -10.13 6.54 -15.86
CA ARG A 46 -11.48 6.18 -16.30
C ARG A 46 -11.83 4.75 -15.92
N GLU A 47 -10.92 3.79 -16.10
CA GLU A 47 -11.16 2.39 -15.72
C GLU A 47 -11.27 2.20 -14.21
N LEU A 48 -10.42 2.85 -13.40
CA LEU A 48 -10.52 2.83 -11.94
C LEU A 48 -11.85 3.39 -11.46
N ASN A 49 -12.35 4.46 -12.08
CA ASN A 49 -13.68 4.99 -11.77
C ASN A 49 -14.82 4.01 -12.10
N LYS A 50 -14.65 3.12 -13.09
CA LYS A 50 -15.62 2.03 -13.31
C LYS A 50 -15.52 0.97 -12.22
N GLN A 51 -14.31 0.62 -11.79
CA GLN A 51 -14.09 -0.35 -10.71
C GLN A 51 -14.64 0.17 -9.38
N LEU A 52 -14.45 1.45 -9.08
CA LEU A 52 -14.96 2.09 -7.85
C LEU A 52 -16.49 1.98 -7.74
N LYS A 53 -17.22 2.11 -8.85
CA LYS A 53 -18.68 1.88 -8.87
C LYS A 53 -19.06 0.46 -8.45
N VAL A 54 -18.27 -0.54 -8.83
CA VAL A 54 -18.50 -1.94 -8.43
C VAL A 54 -18.19 -2.12 -6.95
N VAL A 55 -17.14 -1.47 -6.43
CA VAL A 55 -16.82 -1.48 -5.00
C VAL A 55 -17.96 -0.87 -4.17
N HIS A 56 -18.52 0.27 -4.59
CA HIS A 56 -19.67 0.88 -3.91
C HIS A 56 -20.92 -0.02 -3.90
N GLN A 57 -21.09 -0.94 -4.86
CA GLN A 57 -22.17 -1.92 -4.80
C GLN A 57 -22.01 -2.89 -3.63
N LEU A 58 -20.79 -3.15 -3.16
CA LEU A 58 -20.53 -4.00 -2.00
C LEU A 58 -20.95 -3.33 -0.69
N GLU A 59 -20.96 -1.99 -0.62
CA GLU A 59 -21.39 -1.25 0.58
C GLU A 59 -22.88 -1.48 0.89
N ALA A 60 -23.68 -1.82 -0.11
CA ALA A 60 -25.09 -2.16 0.07
C ALA A 60 -25.29 -3.50 0.80
N VAL A 61 -24.24 -4.33 0.94
CA VAL A 61 -24.31 -5.60 1.66
C VAL A 61 -24.16 -5.31 3.16
N PRO A 62 -25.21 -5.53 3.97
CA PRO A 62 -25.13 -5.27 5.41
C PRO A 62 -24.15 -6.23 6.07
N VAL A 63 -23.23 -5.67 6.86
CA VAL A 63 -22.34 -6.40 7.73
C VAL A 63 -22.81 -6.17 9.16
N GLY A 64 -23.05 -7.25 9.92
CA GLY A 64 -23.47 -7.13 11.32
C GLY A 64 -22.37 -6.48 12.17
N GLU A 65 -22.73 -5.66 13.16
CA GLU A 65 -21.78 -4.94 14.01
C GLU A 65 -20.81 -5.87 14.76
N ASP A 66 -21.25 -7.11 15.04
CA ASP A 66 -20.47 -8.14 15.73
C ASP A 66 -19.61 -9.00 14.78
N VAL A 67 -19.65 -8.75 13.46
CA VAL A 67 -18.86 -9.51 12.49
C VAL A 67 -17.43 -8.99 12.50
N PRO A 68 -16.44 -9.79 12.97
CA PRO A 68 -15.06 -9.35 12.99
C PRO A 68 -14.46 -9.33 11.57
N LEU A 69 -13.44 -8.50 11.37
CA LEU A 69 -12.66 -8.50 10.13
C LEU A 69 -11.99 -9.86 9.90
N ALA A 70 -12.19 -10.44 8.72
CA ALA A 70 -11.49 -11.64 8.28
C ALA A 70 -10.02 -11.33 7.91
N SER A 71 -9.14 -11.24 8.91
CA SER A 71 -7.72 -10.93 8.70
C SER A 71 -6.92 -12.08 8.07
N HIS A 72 -7.39 -13.32 8.27
CA HIS A 72 -6.78 -14.54 7.74
C HIS A 72 -7.89 -15.46 7.21
N GLY A 73 -7.59 -16.28 6.21
CA GLY A 73 -8.54 -17.26 5.65
C GLY A 73 -8.79 -18.48 6.54
N VAL A 74 -8.01 -18.66 7.60
CA VAL A 74 -8.16 -19.75 8.59
C VAL A 74 -7.98 -19.19 10.01
N PRO A 75 -8.60 -19.81 11.03
CA PRO A 75 -8.36 -19.44 12.42
C PRO A 75 -6.88 -19.58 12.77
N TYR A 76 -6.28 -18.61 13.44
CA TYR A 76 -4.89 -18.68 13.90
C TYR A 76 -4.85 -18.98 15.41
N THR A 77 -5.25 -20.20 15.77
CA THR A 77 -5.39 -20.59 17.18
C THR A 77 -4.03 -20.88 17.83
N ALA A 78 -4.00 -20.97 19.17
CA ALA A 78 -2.80 -21.34 19.90
C ALA A 78 -2.27 -22.73 19.53
N ASP A 79 -3.14 -23.64 19.10
CA ASP A 79 -2.79 -25.03 18.75
C ASP A 79 -2.16 -25.15 17.36
N ILE A 80 -2.44 -24.20 16.45
CA ILE A 80 -1.97 -24.27 15.05
C ILE A 80 -1.01 -23.15 14.68
N ARG A 81 -0.79 -22.17 15.57
CA ARG A 81 0.19 -21.12 15.33
C ARG A 81 1.61 -21.71 15.42
N PRO A 82 2.53 -21.34 14.50
CA PRO A 82 3.94 -21.62 14.67
C PRO A 82 4.48 -21.02 15.97
N GLY A 83 5.53 -21.63 16.51
CA GLY A 83 6.30 -21.07 17.61
C GLY A 83 6.97 -19.75 17.22
N LEU A 84 7.41 -18.99 18.22
CA LEU A 84 8.24 -17.81 17.99
C LEU A 84 9.58 -18.25 17.39
N ARG A 85 10.14 -17.43 16.52
CA ARG A 85 11.52 -17.62 16.05
C ARG A 85 12.47 -17.38 17.22
N GLU A 86 13.35 -18.33 17.49
CA GLU A 86 14.40 -18.21 18.50
C GLU A 86 15.42 -17.12 18.12
N ASP A 87 16.00 -16.48 19.14
CA ASP A 87 17.04 -15.46 18.97
C ASP A 87 18.43 -16.09 18.78
N VAL A 88 18.57 -16.87 17.71
CA VAL A 88 19.82 -17.49 17.30
C VAL A 88 20.29 -16.82 16.02
N TRP A 89 21.54 -16.36 16.01
CA TRP A 89 22.17 -15.83 14.81
C TRP A 89 22.48 -16.95 13.82
N ASP A 90 22.08 -16.75 12.57
CA ASP A 90 22.34 -17.65 11.45
C ASP A 90 23.06 -16.87 10.34
N PRO A 91 24.32 -17.22 9.98
CA PRO A 91 25.05 -16.51 8.94
C PRO A 91 24.44 -16.75 7.54
N CYS A 92 24.35 -15.69 6.74
CA CYS A 92 23.94 -15.80 5.34
C CYS A 92 25.05 -16.50 4.53
N GLU A 93 24.73 -17.64 3.91
CA GLU A 93 25.71 -18.48 3.21
C GLU A 93 26.17 -17.89 1.88
N ASN A 94 25.32 -17.11 1.20
CA ASN A 94 25.53 -16.73 -0.20
C ASN A 94 25.35 -15.22 -0.51
N PRO A 95 25.97 -14.29 0.23
CA PRO A 95 25.82 -12.85 -0.02
C PRO A 95 26.25 -12.42 -1.43
N ALA A 96 27.25 -13.09 -2.02
CA ALA A 96 27.71 -12.80 -3.38
C ALA A 96 26.66 -13.17 -4.46
N GLU A 97 25.91 -14.27 -4.26
CA GLU A 97 24.85 -14.68 -5.19
C GLU A 97 23.64 -13.76 -5.13
N ILE A 98 23.36 -13.18 -3.96
CA ILE A 98 22.32 -12.15 -3.80
C ILE A 98 22.72 -10.89 -4.57
N LEU A 99 23.96 -10.42 -4.40
CA LEU A 99 24.46 -9.24 -5.11
C LEU A 99 24.46 -9.45 -6.63
N ALA A 100 24.76 -10.65 -7.12
CA ALA A 100 24.75 -10.96 -8.55
C ALA A 100 23.37 -10.81 -9.23
N GLN A 101 22.28 -10.68 -8.46
CA GLN A 101 20.92 -10.44 -8.98
C GLN A 101 20.59 -8.95 -9.13
N ALA A 102 21.41 -8.06 -8.55
CA ALA A 102 21.17 -6.63 -8.64
C ALA A 102 21.62 -6.08 -10.01
N PRO A 103 20.90 -5.09 -10.57
CA PRO A 103 21.27 -4.51 -11.86
C PRO A 103 22.66 -3.87 -11.90
N GLN A 104 23.11 -3.29 -10.78
CA GLN A 104 24.41 -2.64 -10.64
C GLN A 104 24.94 -2.84 -9.23
N VAL A 105 26.22 -3.22 -9.13
CA VAL A 105 26.94 -3.45 -7.87
C VAL A 105 28.35 -2.89 -7.97
N GLU A 106 28.83 -2.26 -6.91
CA GLU A 106 30.22 -1.81 -6.76
C GLU A 106 30.66 -2.00 -5.30
N ASP A 107 31.85 -2.55 -5.07
CA ASP A 107 32.45 -2.78 -3.74
C ASP A 107 31.53 -3.48 -2.71
N GLY A 108 30.63 -4.34 -3.17
CA GLY A 108 29.67 -5.06 -2.31
C GLY A 108 28.38 -4.30 -2.01
N TYR A 109 28.15 -3.17 -2.67
CA TYR A 109 26.95 -2.33 -2.52
C TYR A 109 26.09 -2.36 -3.77
N ILE A 110 24.77 -2.33 -3.60
CA ILE A 110 23.82 -2.09 -4.70
C ILE A 110 23.84 -0.60 -5.02
N ILE A 111 24.09 -0.27 -6.28
CA ILE A 111 24.20 1.11 -6.73
C ILE A 111 22.84 1.62 -7.17
N VAL A 112 22.45 2.78 -6.63
CA VAL A 112 21.21 3.48 -6.94
C VAL A 112 21.52 4.93 -7.32
N PRO A 113 20.67 5.59 -8.12
CA PRO A 113 20.79 7.03 -8.37
C PRO A 113 20.80 7.82 -7.06
N ASP A 114 21.51 8.94 -7.06
CA ASP A 114 21.55 9.84 -5.90
C ASP A 114 20.15 10.36 -5.56
N ILE A 115 19.86 10.45 -4.27
CA ILE A 115 18.55 10.89 -3.78
C ILE A 115 18.63 12.42 -3.58
N PRO A 116 17.61 13.20 -3.95
CA PRO A 116 17.58 14.61 -3.57
C PRO A 116 17.54 14.75 -2.04
N HIS A 117 18.51 15.45 -1.45
CA HIS A 117 18.55 15.69 -0.01
C HIS A 117 18.19 17.16 0.29
N THR A 118 17.21 17.38 1.15
CA THR A 118 16.99 18.71 1.74
C THR A 118 17.91 18.86 2.96
N LYS A 119 18.88 19.79 2.88
CA LYS A 119 19.67 20.15 4.07
C LYS A 119 18.75 20.93 5.02
N LEU A 120 18.69 20.50 6.28
CA LEU A 120 18.08 21.27 7.34
C LEU A 120 19.11 22.30 7.81
N ASP A 121 18.78 23.59 7.72
CA ASP A 121 19.55 24.70 8.28
C ASP A 121 19.36 24.82 9.81
#